data_AF-A0A2J7QY41-F1
#
_entry.id   AF-A0A2J7QY41-F1
#
_cell.length_a   1.000
_cell.length_b   1.000
_cell.length_c   1.000
_cell.angle_alpha   90.00
_cell.angle_beta   90.00
_cell.angle_gamma   90.00
#
_symmetry.space_group_name_H-M   'P 1'
#
loop_
_entity.id
_entity.type
_entity.pdbx_description
1 polymer ?
#
loop_
_entity_poly.entity_id
_entity_poly.type
_entity_poly.pdbx_seq_one_letter_code
_entity_poly.pdbx_strand_id
1 'polypeptide(L)'
;MANVYPVFRRCLLHHRTQAYLGAVGHGYCREFKHDSTHQTEGNGQKRRYLMYTAVITTTTLASICINHYVEGRKKCLQIESPVETEHAGQYKKSLPVYTLEDVAEHATKNDRIWVTYGQGVYDITDFVEEHPGGDKILMAAGGSLEPFWLLYAVHKNPHVFALLEQFRIGNLKEDESSDILSNMEDPYELEPRRHPALKPASVKPFNAEPPLQFDLFYVRNHLPVPEVDPETYSLEITGVGVKTIFLSLHDIK
;
A
#
# COMPACT_ATOMS: atom_id res chain seq x y z
N MET A 1 17.95 -19.48 -8.69
CA MET A 1 18.88 -18.57 -7.98
C MET A 1 18.14 -17.99 -6.77
N ALA A 2 18.83 -17.75 -5.65
CA ALA A 2 18.25 -17.20 -4.40
C ALA A 2 18.07 -15.66 -4.50
N ASN A 3 17.38 -14.89 -3.65
CA ASN A 3 16.68 -15.04 -2.36
C ASN A 3 15.36 -14.23 -2.44
N VAL A 4 14.20 -14.58 -1.85
CA VAL A 4 13.81 -14.64 -0.41
C VAL A 4 13.86 -13.28 0.31
N TYR A 5 12.66 -12.77 0.67
CA TYR A 5 12.41 -11.56 1.46
C TYR A 5 12.94 -11.64 2.92
N PRO A 6 13.33 -10.52 3.55
CA PRO A 6 13.51 -10.44 5.00
C PRO A 6 12.24 -9.97 5.74
N VAL A 7 11.72 -10.83 6.60
CA VAL A 7 10.65 -10.55 7.58
C VAL A 7 11.19 -9.74 8.77
N PHE A 8 10.34 -8.92 9.39
CA PHE A 8 10.53 -8.23 10.66
C PHE A 8 11.35 -9.04 11.71
N ARG A 9 12.36 -8.40 12.30
CA ARG A 9 12.88 -8.78 13.63
C ARG A 9 13.07 -7.58 14.55
N ARG A 10 12.33 -7.59 15.67
CA ARG A 10 12.67 -6.83 16.89
C ARG A 10 14.06 -7.26 17.37
N CYS A 11 14.84 -6.32 17.89
CA CYS A 11 15.95 -6.62 18.79
C CYS A 11 15.87 -5.70 20.03
N LEU A 12 15.83 -6.31 21.22
CA LEU A 12 15.82 -5.63 22.51
C LEU A 12 17.24 -5.55 23.08
N LEU A 13 17.43 -4.68 24.08
CA LEU A 13 18.71 -4.38 24.72
C LEU A 13 19.39 -5.64 25.32
N HIS A 14 20.73 -5.66 25.30
CA HIS A 14 21.52 -5.61 26.54
C HIS A 14 23.03 -5.45 26.25
N HIS A 15 23.64 -4.37 26.78
CA HIS A 15 25.09 -4.31 26.98
C HIS A 15 25.43 -4.82 28.38
N ARG A 16 26.46 -5.66 28.48
CA ARG A 16 27.13 -6.02 29.74
C ARG A 16 28.64 -5.78 29.62
N THR A 17 29.22 -5.42 30.76
CA THR A 17 30.62 -5.02 30.99
C THR A 17 31.60 -6.18 31.01
N GLN A 18 32.87 -5.98 30.61
CA GLN A 18 34.02 -6.10 31.53
C GLN A 18 35.36 -5.60 30.92
N ALA A 19 36.37 -5.43 31.79
CA ALA A 19 37.66 -4.78 31.52
C ALA A 19 38.84 -5.79 31.47
N TYR A 20 40.03 -5.32 31.09
CA TYR A 20 41.31 -6.03 31.25
C TYR A 20 42.46 -5.08 31.65
N LEU A 21 43.50 -5.64 32.31
CA LEU A 21 44.62 -4.96 32.99
C LEU A 21 46.00 -5.47 32.50
N GLY A 22 47.06 -4.64 32.64
CA GLY A 22 48.49 -5.00 32.59
C GLY A 22 49.39 -3.80 32.19
N ALA A 23 50.40 -3.29 32.92
CA ALA A 23 51.60 -3.87 33.58
C ALA A 23 52.85 -3.86 32.63
N VAL A 24 54.07 -3.35 32.93
CA VAL A 24 54.72 -2.72 34.12
C VAL A 24 55.83 -1.73 33.64
N GLY A 25 56.35 -0.79 34.47
CA GLY A 25 57.59 -0.02 34.18
C GLY A 25 58.24 0.69 35.39
N HIS A 26 59.56 0.58 35.55
CA HIS A 26 60.36 0.96 36.76
C HIS A 26 60.86 2.42 36.83
N GLY A 27 61.06 2.95 38.05
CA GLY A 27 61.87 4.16 38.36
C GLY A 27 61.79 4.56 39.85
N TYR A 28 62.90 4.94 40.50
CA TYR A 28 63.01 5.09 41.97
C TYR A 28 63.72 6.39 42.41
N CYS A 29 63.50 6.85 43.66
CA CYS A 29 64.05 8.06 44.32
C CYS A 29 63.59 9.43 43.76
N ARG A 30 63.35 10.49 44.57
CA ARG A 30 63.66 10.78 46.00
C ARG A 30 62.53 11.60 46.65
N GLU A 31 62.49 11.66 47.98
CA GLU A 31 61.52 12.46 48.76
C GLU A 31 61.66 13.97 48.56
N PHE A 32 60.53 14.68 48.59
CA PHE A 32 60.42 16.05 49.13
C PHE A 32 59.13 16.15 49.95
N LYS A 33 59.26 16.53 51.22
CA LYS A 33 58.16 16.99 52.09
C LYS A 33 58.14 18.52 52.12
N HIS A 34 57.01 19.06 52.60
CA HIS A 34 56.57 20.45 52.55
C HIS A 34 56.04 20.91 51.16
N ASP A 35 54.99 21.74 51.07
CA ASP A 35 54.26 22.39 52.17
C ASP A 35 52.74 22.40 51.95
N SER A 36 52.00 22.50 53.05
CA SER A 36 50.55 22.71 53.03
C SER A 36 50.23 24.17 52.69
N THR A 37 49.39 24.44 51.68
CA THR A 37 48.30 25.45 51.73
C THR A 37 47.52 25.58 50.41
N HIS A 38 46.25 26.02 50.52
CA HIS A 38 45.38 26.58 49.48
C HIS A 38 45.21 25.87 48.11
N GLN A 39 44.03 25.26 47.90
CA GLN A 39 43.09 25.59 46.79
C GLN A 39 41.84 24.68 46.80
N THR A 40 40.91 24.92 47.74
CA THR A 40 39.61 24.21 47.81
C THR A 40 38.45 24.92 47.11
N GLU A 41 38.68 26.09 46.49
CA GLU A 41 37.62 26.94 45.94
C GLU A 41 37.41 26.78 44.41
N GLY A 42 38.48 26.47 43.65
CA GLY A 42 38.40 26.36 42.18
C GLY A 42 37.64 25.15 41.64
N ASN A 43 37.31 24.17 42.47
CA ASN A 43 36.67 22.91 42.06
C ASN A 43 35.13 23.05 41.93
N GLY A 44 34.50 23.84 42.80
CA GLY A 44 33.06 24.07 42.78
C GLY A 44 32.59 24.80 41.52
N GLN A 45 33.32 25.84 41.10
CA GLN A 45 32.97 26.63 39.92
C GLN A 45 33.21 25.84 38.61
N LYS A 46 34.30 25.08 38.51
CA LYS A 46 34.53 24.16 37.39
C LYS A 46 33.46 23.07 37.29
N ARG A 47 33.02 22.50 38.42
CA ARG A 47 31.91 21.54 38.47
C ARG A 47 30.57 22.16 38.06
N ARG A 48 30.26 23.38 38.53
CA ARG A 48 29.03 24.11 38.12
C ARG A 48 29.07 24.43 36.63
N TYR A 49 30.19 24.94 36.11
CA TYR A 49 30.37 25.19 34.68
C TYR A 49 30.20 23.91 33.85
N LEU A 50 30.85 22.80 34.25
CA LEU A 50 30.72 21.51 33.59
C LEU A 50 29.25 21.02 33.57
N MET A 51 28.53 21.13 34.70
CA MET A 51 27.10 20.81 34.78
C MET A 51 26.24 21.69 33.87
N TYR A 52 26.46 23.01 33.85
CA TYR A 52 25.74 23.92 32.94
C TYR A 52 26.04 23.59 31.48
N THR A 53 27.29 23.36 31.10
CA THR A 53 27.64 22.96 29.72
C THR A 53 27.01 21.61 29.36
N ALA A 54 26.97 20.63 30.26
CA ALA A 54 26.34 19.33 30.02
C ALA A 54 24.81 19.44 29.86
N VAL A 55 24.14 20.29 30.64
CA VAL A 55 22.70 20.56 30.47
C VAL A 55 22.43 21.27 29.13
N ILE A 56 23.27 22.23 28.73
CA ILE A 56 23.10 22.95 27.45
C ILE A 56 23.37 22.02 26.26
N THR A 57 24.42 21.19 26.28
CA THR A 57 24.70 20.26 25.17
C THR A 57 23.68 19.14 25.07
N THR A 58 23.20 18.60 26.20
CA THR A 58 22.15 17.55 26.17
C THR A 58 20.80 18.10 25.71
N THR A 59 20.42 19.31 26.12
CA THR A 59 19.17 19.95 25.65
C THR A 59 19.23 20.32 24.17
N THR A 60 20.34 20.89 23.68
CA THR A 60 20.49 21.20 22.24
C THR A 60 20.53 19.95 21.36
N LEU A 61 21.25 18.89 21.76
CA LEU A 61 21.22 17.60 21.05
C LEU A 61 19.81 16.98 21.05
N ALA A 62 19.12 16.99 22.19
CA ALA A 62 17.74 16.49 22.26
C ALA A 62 16.80 17.29 21.34
N SER A 63 16.89 18.63 21.33
CA SER A 63 16.11 19.47 20.43
C SER A 63 16.41 19.20 18.95
N ILE A 64 17.67 18.98 18.56
CA ILE A 64 18.06 18.63 17.19
C ILE A 64 17.51 17.24 16.81
N CYS A 65 17.62 16.25 17.69
CA CYS A 65 17.05 14.91 17.46
C CYS A 65 15.52 14.94 17.37
N ILE A 66 14.84 15.72 18.22
CA ILE A 66 13.39 15.91 18.16
C ILE A 66 13.02 16.63 16.86
N ASN A 67 13.75 17.66 16.45
CA ASN A 67 13.44 18.37 15.21
C ASN A 67 13.65 17.47 13.98
N HIS A 68 14.76 16.72 13.89
CA HIS A 68 14.95 15.73 12.81
C HIS A 68 13.89 14.62 12.83
N TYR A 69 13.45 14.16 13.99
CA TYR A 69 12.37 13.16 14.12
C TYR A 69 11.01 13.73 13.68
N VAL A 70 10.71 14.97 14.06
CA VAL A 70 9.48 15.69 13.67
C VAL A 70 9.50 16.06 12.19
N GLU A 71 10.61 16.53 11.64
CA GLU A 71 10.81 16.79 10.21
C GLU A 71 10.76 15.51 9.39
N GLY A 72 11.36 14.42 9.87
CA GLY A 72 11.24 13.08 9.27
C GLY A 72 9.78 12.61 9.22
N ARG A 73 9.04 12.73 10.33
CA ARG A 73 7.58 12.44 10.33
C ARG A 73 6.81 13.39 9.42
N LYS A 74 7.10 14.69 9.42
CA LYS A 74 6.47 15.67 8.51
C LYS A 74 6.75 15.32 7.05
N LYS A 75 7.94 14.85 6.68
CA LYS A 75 8.25 14.43 5.30
C LYS A 75 7.48 13.19 4.87
N CYS A 76 7.18 12.27 5.79
CA CYS A 76 6.28 11.14 5.53
C CYS A 76 4.80 11.56 5.51
N LEU A 77 4.39 12.53 6.34
CA LEU A 77 3.01 13.07 6.39
C LEU A 77 2.72 14.08 5.26
N GLN A 78 3.72 14.72 4.66
CA GLN A 78 3.55 15.62 3.50
C GLN A 78 3.54 14.88 2.15
N ILE A 79 3.51 13.54 2.17
CA ILE A 79 2.95 12.73 1.07
C ILE A 79 1.41 12.64 1.21
N GLU A 80 0.82 13.39 2.14
CA GLU A 80 -0.55 13.88 2.04
C GLU A 80 -0.48 15.38 1.70
N SER A 81 -0.19 15.69 0.44
CA SER A 81 -0.78 16.89 -0.15
C SER A 81 -2.30 16.77 0.00
N PRO A 82 -3.05 17.87 0.15
CA PRO A 82 -4.49 17.82 0.01
C PRO A 82 -4.78 17.46 -1.45
N VAL A 83 -4.89 16.16 -1.71
CA VAL A 83 -5.59 15.64 -2.87
C VAL A 83 -7.02 16.08 -2.66
N GLU A 84 -7.37 17.22 -3.26
CA GLU A 84 -8.77 17.53 -3.54
C GLU A 84 -9.36 16.26 -4.14
N THR A 85 -10.47 15.79 -3.60
CA THR A 85 -11.11 14.53 -4.01
C THR A 85 -11.84 14.71 -5.35
N GLU A 86 -11.13 15.25 -6.33
CA GLU A 86 -11.46 15.13 -7.73
C GLU A 86 -11.45 13.64 -8.06
N HIS A 87 -12.64 13.14 -8.36
CA HIS A 87 -12.79 11.79 -8.85
C HIS A 87 -12.10 11.75 -10.22
N ALA A 88 -11.25 10.74 -10.47
CA ALA A 88 -10.58 10.58 -11.75
C ALA A 88 -11.61 10.49 -12.89
N GLY A 89 -11.21 10.88 -14.11
CA GLY A 89 -12.09 10.81 -15.27
C GLY A 89 -13.00 12.01 -15.47
N GLN A 90 -12.81 13.10 -14.73
CA GLN A 90 -13.48 14.36 -15.04
C GLN A 90 -12.95 15.01 -16.33
N TYR A 91 -13.79 15.81 -16.99
CA TYR A 91 -13.44 16.55 -18.20
C TYR A 91 -12.48 17.71 -17.92
N LYS A 92 -11.39 17.81 -18.70
CA LYS A 92 -10.34 18.83 -18.56
C LYS A 92 -10.24 19.66 -19.85
N LYS A 93 -10.78 20.90 -19.80
CA LYS A 93 -10.84 21.85 -20.93
C LYS A 93 -9.52 22.15 -21.64
N SER A 94 -8.38 21.91 -20.98
CA SER A 94 -7.03 22.15 -21.52
C SER A 94 -6.44 20.96 -22.28
N LEU A 95 -7.11 19.81 -22.31
CA LEU A 95 -6.64 18.59 -22.95
C LEU A 95 -7.38 18.32 -24.27
N PRO A 96 -6.76 17.61 -25.23
CA PRO A 96 -7.42 17.18 -26.46
C PRO A 96 -8.64 16.29 -26.17
N VAL A 97 -9.50 16.13 -27.18
CA VAL A 97 -10.64 15.20 -27.15
C VAL A 97 -10.39 14.11 -28.18
N TYR A 98 -10.65 12.87 -27.79
CA TYR A 98 -10.53 11.65 -28.60
C TYR A 98 -11.88 10.93 -28.66
N THR A 99 -12.10 10.11 -29.69
CA THR A 99 -13.23 9.17 -29.76
C THR A 99 -12.83 7.77 -29.28
N LEU A 100 -13.82 6.87 -29.16
CA LEU A 100 -13.55 5.46 -28.89
C LEU A 100 -12.75 4.77 -30.00
N GLU A 101 -12.93 5.17 -31.26
CA GLU A 101 -12.11 4.65 -32.37
C GLU A 101 -10.65 5.06 -32.20
N ASP A 102 -10.36 6.33 -31.86
CA ASP A 102 -8.99 6.79 -31.58
C ASP A 102 -8.34 5.94 -30.48
N VAL A 103 -9.08 5.65 -29.40
CA VAL A 103 -8.57 4.82 -28.29
C VAL A 103 -8.38 3.37 -28.71
N ALA A 104 -9.27 2.81 -29.52
CA ALA A 104 -9.21 1.42 -29.97
C ALA A 104 -7.99 1.11 -30.87
N GLU A 105 -7.44 2.11 -31.56
CA GLU A 105 -6.15 1.97 -32.28
C GLU A 105 -4.97 1.71 -31.33
N HIS A 106 -5.08 2.13 -30.06
CA HIS A 106 -4.02 2.10 -29.05
C HIS A 106 -4.19 0.89 -28.09
N ALA A 107 -4.28 -0.31 -28.67
CA ALA A 107 -4.51 -1.57 -27.96
C ALA A 107 -3.25 -2.43 -27.73
N THR A 108 -2.07 -2.04 -28.26
CA THR A 108 -0.83 -2.83 -28.15
C THR A 108 0.37 -2.01 -27.72
N LYS A 109 1.42 -2.66 -27.19
CA LYS A 109 2.64 -1.96 -26.75
C LYS A 109 3.38 -1.22 -27.88
N ASN A 110 3.18 -1.62 -29.15
CA ASN A 110 3.78 -0.93 -30.29
C ASN A 110 3.05 0.38 -30.61
N ASP A 111 1.72 0.35 -30.50
CA ASP A 111 0.83 1.47 -30.84
C ASP A 111 0.62 2.40 -29.64
N ARG A 112 1.21 2.06 -28.49
CA ARG A 112 0.89 2.54 -27.13
C ARG A 112 -0.46 2.00 -26.64
N ILE A 113 -0.59 1.86 -25.32
CA ILE A 113 -1.72 1.21 -24.66
C ILE A 113 -2.53 2.29 -23.97
N TRP A 114 -3.65 2.65 -24.59
CA TRP A 114 -4.58 3.61 -24.02
C TRP A 114 -5.78 2.93 -23.38
N VAL A 115 -6.33 3.59 -22.37
CA VAL A 115 -7.55 3.16 -21.66
C VAL A 115 -8.40 4.38 -21.32
N THR A 116 -9.70 4.17 -21.09
CA THR A 116 -10.61 5.21 -20.61
C THR A 116 -11.13 4.96 -19.20
N TYR A 117 -11.50 6.05 -18.52
CA TYR A 117 -12.25 6.04 -17.27
C TYR A 117 -12.98 7.37 -17.11
N GLY A 118 -14.31 7.34 -17.02
CA GLY A 118 -15.18 8.49 -17.14
C GLY A 118 -15.02 9.17 -18.50
N GLN A 119 -14.85 10.49 -18.48
CA GLN A 119 -14.43 11.29 -19.64
C GLN A 119 -12.90 11.36 -19.78
N GLY A 120 -12.12 10.53 -19.08
CA GLY A 120 -10.66 10.53 -19.18
C GLY A 120 -10.10 9.51 -20.15
N VAL A 121 -9.08 9.91 -20.91
CA VAL A 121 -8.22 9.04 -21.72
C VAL A 121 -6.81 9.07 -21.14
N TYR A 122 -6.23 7.88 -20.94
CA TYR A 122 -4.96 7.67 -20.24
C TYR A 122 -4.05 6.76 -21.05
N ASP A 123 -2.76 7.08 -21.06
CA ASP A 123 -1.72 6.27 -21.69
C ASP A 123 -0.96 5.49 -20.61
N ILE A 124 -1.32 4.23 -20.45
CA ILE A 124 -0.80 3.36 -19.39
C ILE A 124 0.40 2.50 -19.85
N THR A 125 0.94 2.75 -21.05
CA THR A 125 1.95 1.90 -21.71
C THR A 125 3.12 1.54 -20.79
N ASP A 126 3.63 2.54 -20.07
CA ASP A 126 4.78 2.42 -19.18
C ASP A 126 4.42 1.85 -17.80
N PHE A 127 3.14 1.87 -17.42
CA PHE A 127 2.62 1.35 -16.14
C PHE A 127 2.28 -0.15 -16.19
N VAL A 128 2.07 -0.75 -17.37
CA VAL A 128 1.64 -2.16 -17.51
C VAL A 128 2.52 -3.12 -16.71
N GLU A 129 3.85 -2.93 -16.76
CA GLU A 129 4.82 -3.80 -16.07
C GLU A 129 4.89 -3.58 -14.56
N GLU A 130 4.43 -2.42 -14.07
CA GLU A 130 4.37 -2.07 -12.64
C GLU A 130 3.03 -2.44 -11.99
N HIS A 131 2.01 -2.76 -12.79
CA HIS A 131 0.65 -3.03 -12.32
C HIS A 131 0.61 -4.25 -11.36
N PRO A 132 0.10 -4.11 -10.11
CA PRO A 132 0.08 -5.20 -9.13
C PRO A 132 -0.72 -6.45 -9.54
N GLY A 133 -1.65 -6.33 -10.50
CA GLY A 133 -2.39 -7.46 -11.07
C GLY A 133 -1.71 -8.10 -12.30
N GLY A 134 -0.53 -7.64 -12.70
CA GLY A 134 0.17 -8.02 -13.93
C GLY A 134 -0.65 -7.71 -15.19
N ASP A 135 -0.49 -8.55 -16.21
CA ASP A 135 -1.10 -8.43 -17.54
C ASP A 135 -2.63 -8.29 -17.57
N LYS A 136 -3.33 -8.52 -16.44
CA LYS A 136 -4.79 -8.30 -16.32
C LYS A 136 -5.24 -6.88 -16.68
N ILE A 137 -4.37 -5.87 -16.55
CA ILE A 137 -4.67 -4.50 -17.00
C ILE A 137 -4.89 -4.42 -18.51
N LEU A 138 -4.26 -5.31 -19.29
CA LEU A 138 -4.40 -5.38 -20.75
C LEU A 138 -5.78 -5.86 -21.20
N MET A 139 -6.63 -6.36 -20.30
CA MET A 139 -8.04 -6.66 -20.62
C MET A 139 -8.82 -5.41 -21.03
N ALA A 140 -8.36 -4.22 -20.61
CA ALA A 140 -8.93 -2.93 -20.97
C ALA A 140 -8.18 -2.19 -22.10
N ALA A 141 -7.14 -2.78 -22.69
CA ALA A 141 -6.32 -2.12 -23.71
C ALA A 141 -7.16 -1.72 -24.92
N GLY A 142 -7.11 -0.43 -25.29
CA GLY A 142 -7.96 0.16 -26.33
C GLY A 142 -9.42 0.37 -25.91
N GLY A 143 -9.73 0.39 -24.60
CA GLY A 143 -11.10 0.46 -24.10
C GLY A 143 -11.24 0.97 -22.66
N SER A 144 -12.42 0.74 -22.07
CA SER A 144 -12.84 1.28 -20.78
C SER A 144 -12.40 0.42 -19.59
N LEU A 145 -11.94 1.08 -18.51
CA LEU A 145 -11.57 0.44 -17.24
C LEU A 145 -12.78 0.05 -16.39
N GLU A 146 -13.91 0.73 -16.56
CA GLU A 146 -15.11 0.62 -15.72
C GLU A 146 -15.67 -0.81 -15.55
N PRO A 147 -15.79 -1.68 -16.59
CA PRO A 147 -16.30 -3.05 -16.39
C PRO A 147 -15.41 -3.84 -15.44
N PHE A 148 -14.09 -3.68 -15.58
CA PHE A 148 -13.09 -4.34 -14.76
C PHE A 148 -13.02 -3.74 -13.35
N TRP A 149 -13.22 -2.43 -13.20
CA TRP A 149 -13.23 -1.74 -11.90
C TRP A 149 -14.54 -1.90 -11.14
N LEU A 150 -15.65 -2.24 -11.81
CA LEU A 150 -16.85 -2.77 -11.15
C LEU A 150 -16.57 -4.13 -10.54
N LEU A 151 -16.02 -5.07 -11.31
CA LEU A 151 -15.73 -6.43 -10.84
C LEU A 151 -14.66 -6.42 -9.73
N TYR A 152 -13.55 -5.72 -9.96
CA TYR A 152 -12.40 -5.60 -9.07
C TYR A 152 -12.42 -4.24 -8.34
N ALA A 153 -13.38 -4.07 -7.43
CA ALA A 153 -13.61 -2.83 -6.68
C ALA A 153 -12.41 -2.32 -5.84
N VAL A 154 -11.33 -3.10 -5.69
CA VAL A 154 -10.07 -2.67 -5.04
C VAL A 154 -9.46 -1.41 -5.66
N HIS A 155 -9.72 -1.15 -6.95
CA HIS A 155 -9.27 0.04 -7.66
C HIS A 155 -10.05 1.32 -7.30
N LYS A 156 -11.22 1.20 -6.66
CA LYS A 156 -12.05 2.35 -6.24
C LYS A 156 -11.51 2.99 -4.95
N ASN A 157 -10.27 3.47 -5.02
CA ASN A 157 -9.52 4.06 -3.91
C ASN A 157 -8.90 5.40 -4.37
N PRO A 158 -8.99 6.49 -3.56
CA PRO A 158 -8.38 7.78 -3.88
C PRO A 158 -6.93 7.72 -4.36
N HIS A 159 -6.10 6.84 -3.79
CA HIS A 159 -4.70 6.68 -4.21
C HIS A 159 -4.57 6.10 -5.63
N VAL A 160 -5.45 5.18 -6.02
CA VAL A 160 -5.47 4.58 -7.37
C VAL A 160 -6.00 5.58 -8.40
N PHE A 161 -7.02 6.38 -8.05
CA PHE A 161 -7.48 7.50 -8.88
C PHE A 161 -6.36 8.54 -9.10
N ALA A 162 -5.64 8.92 -8.05
CA ALA A 162 -4.50 9.84 -8.14
C ALA A 162 -3.28 9.25 -8.90
N LEU A 163 -3.14 7.93 -8.93
CA LEU A 163 -2.15 7.25 -9.77
C LEU A 163 -2.56 7.28 -11.24
N LEU A 164 -3.81 6.93 -11.55
CA LEU A 164 -4.35 6.94 -12.92
C LEU A 164 -4.23 8.32 -13.58
N GLU A 165 -4.56 9.40 -12.85
CA GLU A 165 -4.48 10.77 -13.38
C GLU A 165 -3.05 11.25 -13.70
N GLN A 166 -1.99 10.53 -13.30
CA GLN A 166 -0.61 10.81 -13.76
C GLN A 166 -0.38 10.39 -15.22
N PHE A 167 -1.20 9.46 -15.73
CA PHE A 167 -1.15 8.94 -17.10
C PHE A 167 -2.13 9.66 -18.04
N ARG A 168 -2.75 10.75 -17.59
CA ARG A 168 -3.81 11.47 -18.31
C ARG A 168 -3.28 12.17 -19.57
N ILE A 169 -3.85 11.84 -20.73
CA ILE A 169 -3.49 12.45 -22.03
C ILE A 169 -4.61 13.27 -22.67
N GLY A 170 -5.88 12.95 -22.41
CA GLY A 170 -7.00 13.52 -23.14
C GLY A 170 -8.34 13.40 -22.44
N ASN A 171 -9.39 13.83 -23.14
CA ASN A 171 -10.77 13.59 -22.79
C ASN A 171 -11.41 12.62 -23.80
N LEU A 172 -12.33 11.77 -23.34
CA LEU A 172 -13.21 11.04 -24.23
C LEU A 172 -14.37 11.96 -24.64
N LYS A 173 -14.92 11.76 -25.84
CA LYS A 173 -16.12 12.45 -26.33
C LYS A 173 -17.31 12.22 -25.38
N GLU A 174 -18.09 13.27 -25.12
CA GLU A 174 -19.08 13.28 -24.03
C GLU A 174 -20.20 12.26 -24.22
N ASP A 175 -20.74 12.15 -25.44
CA ASP A 175 -21.77 11.17 -25.81
C ASP A 175 -21.28 9.73 -25.61
N GLU A 176 -20.11 9.38 -26.16
CA GLU A 176 -19.49 8.05 -26.01
C GLU A 176 -19.21 7.71 -24.53
N SER A 177 -18.74 8.67 -23.73
CA SER A 177 -18.56 8.47 -22.29
C SER A 177 -19.88 8.19 -21.57
N SER A 178 -20.99 8.79 -22.02
CA SER A 178 -22.32 8.57 -21.44
C SER A 178 -22.92 7.23 -21.86
N ASP A 179 -22.66 6.77 -23.09
CA ASP A 179 -23.10 5.48 -23.60
C ASP A 179 -22.41 4.32 -22.88
N ILE A 180 -21.11 4.43 -22.57
CA ILE A 180 -20.38 3.42 -21.76
C ILE A 180 -21.02 3.29 -20.37
N LEU A 181 -21.29 4.42 -19.72
CA LEU A 181 -21.78 4.44 -18.34
C LEU A 181 -23.25 4.01 -18.23
N SER A 182 -24.08 4.29 -19.23
CA SER A 182 -25.51 3.94 -19.24
C SER A 182 -25.78 2.46 -19.56
N ASN A 183 -24.93 1.82 -20.36
CA ASN A 183 -25.04 0.41 -20.74
C ASN A 183 -24.36 -0.55 -19.75
N MET A 184 -23.96 -0.08 -18.57
CA MET A 184 -23.15 -0.86 -17.63
C MET A 184 -23.96 -1.42 -16.46
N GLU A 185 -24.12 -2.75 -16.45
CA GLU A 185 -24.78 -3.50 -15.38
C GLU A 185 -23.84 -3.69 -14.16
N ASP A 186 -24.42 -3.78 -12.95
CA ASP A 186 -23.66 -4.01 -11.72
C ASP A 186 -23.48 -5.53 -11.49
N PRO A 187 -22.26 -6.08 -11.60
CA PRO A 187 -22.05 -7.53 -11.49
C PRO A 187 -22.35 -8.10 -10.09
N TYR A 188 -22.62 -7.24 -9.09
CA TYR A 188 -23.02 -7.62 -7.74
C TYR A 188 -24.52 -7.39 -7.46
N GLU A 189 -25.36 -7.10 -8.46
CA GLU A 189 -26.80 -6.86 -8.27
C GLU A 189 -27.51 -8.08 -7.65
N LEU A 190 -27.15 -9.29 -8.07
CA LEU A 190 -27.73 -10.56 -7.62
C LEU A 190 -27.04 -11.15 -6.36
N GLU A 191 -26.25 -10.36 -5.61
CA GLU A 191 -25.64 -10.86 -4.35
C GLU A 191 -26.71 -11.33 -3.35
N PRO A 192 -26.62 -12.58 -2.84
CA PRO A 192 -27.67 -13.13 -1.98
C PRO A 192 -27.69 -12.43 -0.62
N ARG A 193 -28.91 -12.26 -0.07
CA ARG A 193 -29.14 -11.58 1.21
C ARG A 193 -28.33 -12.23 2.34
N ARG A 194 -27.64 -11.40 3.12
CA ARG A 194 -26.76 -11.81 4.22
C ARG A 194 -27.41 -11.55 5.57
N HIS A 195 -27.05 -12.32 6.60
CA HIS A 195 -27.61 -12.16 7.93
C HIS A 195 -27.17 -10.81 8.56
N PRO A 196 -28.08 -9.95 9.07
CA PRO A 196 -27.74 -8.59 9.53
C PRO A 196 -26.74 -8.49 10.67
N ALA A 197 -26.53 -9.58 11.45
CA ALA A 197 -25.55 -9.59 12.53
C ALA A 197 -24.09 -9.82 12.05
N LEU A 198 -23.88 -10.20 10.78
CA LEU A 198 -22.55 -10.24 10.18
C LEU A 198 -21.95 -8.83 10.13
N LYS A 199 -20.65 -8.72 10.39
CA LYS A 199 -19.93 -7.43 10.32
C LYS A 199 -19.13 -7.37 9.01
N PRO A 200 -19.61 -6.64 7.99
CA PRO A 200 -18.90 -6.54 6.72
C PRO A 200 -17.62 -5.72 6.88
N ALA A 201 -16.50 -6.31 6.45
CA ALA A 201 -15.26 -5.59 6.16
C ALA A 201 -15.25 -5.04 4.72
N SER A 202 -16.03 -5.66 3.81
CA SER A 202 -16.29 -5.18 2.46
C SER A 202 -17.70 -5.61 2.03
N VAL A 203 -18.36 -4.79 1.20
CA VAL A 203 -19.69 -5.07 0.64
C VAL A 203 -19.62 -5.62 -0.79
N LYS A 204 -18.69 -5.11 -1.62
CA LYS A 204 -18.47 -5.54 -3.00
C LYS A 204 -16.96 -5.73 -3.26
N PRO A 205 -16.44 -6.97 -3.33
CA PRO A 205 -17.11 -8.23 -3.00
C PRO A 205 -17.45 -8.34 -1.50
N PHE A 206 -18.52 -9.07 -1.16
CA PHE A 206 -18.97 -9.21 0.22
C PHE A 206 -17.99 -10.07 1.05
N ASN A 207 -17.44 -9.48 2.11
CA ASN A 207 -16.53 -10.15 3.05
C ASN A 207 -16.90 -9.71 4.47
N ALA A 208 -17.24 -10.65 5.36
CA ALA A 208 -17.77 -10.34 6.69
C ALA A 208 -17.40 -11.36 7.77
N GLU A 209 -17.13 -10.88 8.98
CA GLU A 209 -16.91 -11.71 10.17
C GLU A 209 -18.21 -11.97 10.94
N PRO A 210 -18.35 -13.15 11.58
CA PRO A 210 -19.45 -13.41 12.48
C PRO A 210 -19.18 -12.78 13.87
N PRO A 211 -20.23 -12.33 14.57
CA PRO A 211 -20.13 -11.97 15.97
C PRO A 211 -19.89 -13.22 16.83
N LEU A 212 -18.93 -13.15 17.77
CA LEU A 212 -18.47 -14.26 18.63
C LEU A 212 -19.57 -15.02 19.42
N GLN A 213 -20.78 -14.49 19.47
CA GLN A 213 -21.91 -15.00 20.26
C GLN A 213 -22.91 -15.84 19.45
N PHE A 214 -22.81 -15.83 18.11
CA PHE A 214 -23.76 -16.48 17.21
C PHE A 214 -23.04 -17.50 16.35
N ASP A 215 -23.71 -18.63 16.09
CA ASP A 215 -23.24 -19.66 15.16
C ASP A 215 -23.50 -19.22 13.70
N LEU A 216 -22.63 -18.34 13.22
CA LEU A 216 -22.65 -17.79 11.86
C LEU A 216 -21.28 -18.03 11.22
N PHE A 217 -21.25 -18.38 9.94
CA PHE A 217 -20.01 -18.55 9.20
C PHE A 217 -19.41 -17.22 8.73
N TYR A 218 -18.09 -17.15 8.77
CA TYR A 218 -17.30 -16.14 8.08
C TYR A 218 -17.54 -16.23 6.56
N VAL A 219 -17.78 -15.10 5.92
CA VAL A 219 -18.01 -15.01 4.46
C VAL A 219 -16.83 -14.30 3.81
N ARG A 220 -16.27 -14.90 2.76
CA ARG A 220 -15.12 -14.38 2.03
C ARG A 220 -15.30 -14.57 0.53
N ASN A 221 -15.77 -13.53 -0.14
CA ASN A 221 -15.91 -13.55 -1.60
C ASN A 221 -14.74 -12.77 -2.24
N HIS A 222 -14.21 -13.28 -3.35
CA HIS A 222 -13.25 -12.56 -4.20
C HIS A 222 -13.92 -11.81 -5.36
N LEU A 223 -15.10 -12.25 -5.75
CA LEU A 223 -15.90 -11.88 -6.93
C LEU A 223 -17.39 -12.03 -6.54
N PRO A 224 -18.37 -11.67 -7.40
CA PRO A 224 -19.77 -11.93 -7.15
C PRO A 224 -20.05 -13.42 -6.91
N VAL A 225 -21.06 -13.75 -6.10
CA VAL A 225 -21.57 -15.13 -6.01
C VAL A 225 -22.25 -15.51 -7.33
N PRO A 226 -21.86 -16.62 -7.97
CA PRO A 226 -22.54 -17.09 -9.17
C PRO A 226 -23.94 -17.60 -8.84
N GLU A 227 -24.92 -17.25 -9.66
CA GLU A 227 -26.20 -17.96 -9.71
C GLU A 227 -26.00 -19.31 -10.41
N VAL A 228 -26.45 -20.39 -9.79
CA VAL A 228 -26.23 -21.77 -10.26
C VAL A 228 -27.54 -22.51 -10.22
N ASP A 229 -28.01 -22.96 -11.39
CA ASP A 229 -29.13 -23.88 -11.50
C ASP A 229 -28.68 -25.32 -11.11
N PRO A 230 -29.34 -25.94 -10.11
CA PRO A 230 -29.05 -27.31 -9.68
C PRO A 230 -29.18 -28.39 -10.77
N GLU A 231 -30.01 -28.20 -11.80
CA GLU A 231 -30.24 -29.20 -12.84
C GLU A 231 -29.16 -29.18 -13.95
N THR A 232 -28.61 -28.00 -14.24
CA THR A 232 -27.54 -27.83 -15.24
C THR A 232 -26.12 -27.78 -14.66
N TYR A 233 -25.96 -27.77 -13.33
CA TYR A 233 -24.65 -27.83 -12.67
C TYR A 233 -23.84 -29.07 -13.08
N SER A 234 -22.57 -28.83 -13.46
CA SER A 234 -21.59 -29.87 -13.75
C SER A 234 -20.23 -29.52 -13.16
N LEU A 235 -19.58 -30.51 -12.53
CA LEU A 235 -18.20 -30.46 -12.07
C LEU A 235 -17.30 -31.24 -13.04
N GLU A 236 -16.42 -30.54 -13.74
CA GLU A 236 -15.32 -31.17 -14.50
C GLU A 236 -14.14 -31.50 -13.58
N ILE A 237 -13.62 -32.73 -13.69
CA ILE A 237 -12.36 -33.14 -13.05
C ILE A 237 -11.42 -33.61 -14.15
N THR A 238 -10.29 -32.92 -14.31
CA THR A 238 -9.28 -33.16 -15.35
C THR A 238 -7.86 -32.96 -14.80
N GLY A 239 -6.85 -33.56 -15.43
CA GLY A 239 -5.46 -33.45 -15.00
C GLY A 239 -4.51 -34.43 -15.70
N VAL A 240 -3.20 -34.24 -15.51
CA VAL A 240 -2.17 -35.11 -16.10
C VAL A 240 -2.30 -36.53 -15.55
N GLY A 241 -2.50 -37.51 -16.43
CA GLY A 241 -2.71 -38.92 -16.05
C GLY A 241 -4.12 -39.24 -15.53
N VAL A 242 -5.04 -38.27 -15.53
CA VAL A 242 -6.45 -38.44 -15.14
C VAL A 242 -7.31 -38.36 -16.39
N LYS A 243 -8.21 -39.32 -16.59
CA LYS A 243 -9.24 -39.20 -17.63
C LYS A 243 -10.26 -38.15 -17.20
N THR A 244 -10.54 -37.16 -18.05
CA THR A 244 -11.59 -36.16 -17.78
C THR A 244 -12.92 -36.84 -17.50
N ILE A 245 -13.55 -36.44 -16.40
CA ILE A 245 -14.92 -36.82 -16.03
C ILE A 245 -15.75 -35.57 -15.73
N PHE A 246 -17.06 -35.69 -15.93
CA PHE A 246 -18.05 -34.68 -15.61
C PHE A 246 -19.05 -35.31 -14.62
N LEU A 247 -19.36 -34.61 -13.55
CA LEU A 247 -20.27 -35.06 -12.49
C LEU A 247 -21.39 -34.02 -12.32
N SER A 248 -22.65 -34.46 -12.37
CA SER A 248 -23.80 -33.61 -12.06
C SER A 248 -23.90 -33.37 -10.55
N LEU A 249 -24.79 -32.46 -10.14
CA LEU A 249 -25.08 -32.29 -8.71
C LEU A 249 -25.71 -33.54 -8.07
N HIS A 250 -26.29 -34.46 -8.86
CA HIS A 250 -26.81 -35.72 -8.33
C HIS A 250 -25.70 -36.73 -8.06
N ASP A 251 -24.64 -36.75 -8.86
CA ASP A 251 -23.52 -37.70 -8.75
C ASP A 251 -22.59 -37.43 -7.55
N ILE A 252 -22.71 -36.25 -6.92
CA ILE A 252 -21.83 -35.76 -5.85
C ILE A 252 -22.54 -35.77 -4.47
N LYS A 253 -23.85 -36.04 -4.42
CA LYS A 253 -24.67 -36.07 -3.19
C LYS A 253 -24.61 -37.41 -2.45
#